data_AF-S4RKS1-F1
#
_entry.id   AF-S4RKS1-F1
#
_cell.length_a   1.000
_cell.length_b   1.000
_cell.length_c   1.000
_cell.angle_alpha   90.00
_cell.angle_beta   90.00
_cell.angle_gamma   90.00
#
_symmetry.space_group_name_H-M   'P 1'
#
loop_
_entity.id
_entity.type
_entity.pdbx_description
1 polymer ?
#
loop_
_entity_poly.entity_id
_entity_poly.type
_entity_poly.pdbx_seq_one_letter_code
_entity_poly.pdbx_strand_id
1 'polypeptide(L)'
;LHLYDNQLTSLPAGVFNRLVNLQKLHLYQNQMSALPNGVFDKLTELTILDLPNDQLKSIPRGAFDNLKSLTYIWLDRNPWDC
;
A
#
# COMPACT_ATOMS: atom_id res chain seq x y z
N LEU A 1 5.93 9.72 0.43
CA LEU A 1 5.06 9.94 -0.76
C LEU A 1 3.63 9.99 -0.26
N HIS A 2 2.93 11.08 -0.56
CA HIS A 2 1.59 11.36 -0.07
C HIS A 2 0.64 11.33 -1.26
N LEU A 3 -0.23 10.32 -1.32
CA LEU A 3 -1.26 10.11 -2.35
C LEU A 3 -2.66 10.00 -1.72
N TYR A 4 -2.78 10.34 -0.44
CA TYR A 4 -4.02 10.24 0.31
C TYR A 4 -5.04 11.31 -0.12
N ASP A 5 -6.31 11.12 0.21
CA ASP A 5 -7.41 12.05 -0.11
C ASP A 5 -7.50 12.34 -1.62
N ASN A 6 -7.53 11.26 -2.40
CA ASN A 6 -7.65 11.29 -3.85
C ASN A 6 -8.77 10.33 -4.28
N GLN A 7 -8.92 10.15 -5.60
CA GLN A 7 -9.91 9.26 -6.20
C GLN A 7 -9.24 8.04 -6.87
N LEU A 8 -8.12 7.58 -6.32
CA LEU A 8 -7.41 6.43 -6.87
C LEU A 8 -8.24 5.17 -6.68
N THR A 9 -8.58 4.50 -7.77
CA THR A 9 -9.30 3.21 -7.76
C THR A 9 -8.38 2.02 -7.96
N SER A 10 -7.20 2.26 -8.52
CA SER A 10 -6.18 1.24 -8.82
C SER A 10 -4.79 1.86 -8.89
N LEU A 11 -3.76 1.01 -8.80
CA LEU A 11 -2.36 1.36 -9.00
C LEU A 11 -1.81 0.59 -10.20
N PRO A 12 -1.07 1.23 -11.11
CA PRO A 12 -0.35 0.50 -12.15
C PRO A 12 0.69 -0.45 -11.55
N ALA A 13 0.87 -1.62 -12.17
CA ALA A 13 1.89 -2.57 -11.75
C ALA A 13 3.29 -1.91 -11.79
N GLY A 14 4.03 -2.03 -10.68
CA GLY A 14 5.39 -1.50 -10.57
C GLY A 14 5.50 0.03 -10.50
N VAL A 15 4.41 0.77 -10.27
CA VAL A 15 4.42 2.24 -10.18
C VAL A 15 5.43 2.79 -9.17
N PHE A 16 5.75 2.02 -8.12
CA PHE A 16 6.70 2.43 -7.08
C PHE A 16 8.10 1.80 -7.21
N ASN A 17 8.37 1.02 -8.27
CA ASN A 17 9.59 0.20 -8.37
C ASN A 17 10.91 0.97 -8.30
N ARG A 18 10.90 2.26 -8.65
CA ARG A 18 12.09 3.13 -8.62
C ARG A 18 12.27 3.88 -7.31
N LEU A 19 11.28 3.83 -6.42
CA LEU A 19 11.28 4.56 -5.15
C LEU A 19 11.96 3.75 -4.04
N VAL A 20 13.14 3.19 -4.34
CA VAL A 20 13.83 2.23 -3.47
C VAL A 20 14.21 2.78 -2.09
N ASN A 21 14.36 4.11 -1.99
CA ASN A 21 14.68 4.82 -0.74
C ASN A 21 13.43 5.42 -0.06
N LEU A 22 12.22 5.06 -0.49
CA LEU A 22 10.99 5.63 0.06
C LEU A 22 10.75 5.09 1.47
N GLN A 23 10.67 6.00 2.44
CA GLN A 23 10.46 5.63 3.85
C GLN A 23 9.00 5.63 4.29
N LYS A 24 8.15 6.42 3.64
CA LYS A 24 6.73 6.56 4.01
C LYS A 24 5.85 6.61 2.77
N LEU A 25 4.80 5.80 2.75
CA LEU A 25 3.81 5.76 1.68
C LEU A 25 2.41 5.88 2.29
N HIS A 26 1.74 6.98 1.98
CA HIS A 26 0.38 7.26 2.45
C HIS A 26 -0.58 7.18 1.26
N LEU A 27 -1.49 6.21 1.30
CA LEU A 27 -2.48 5.93 0.25
C LEU A 27 -3.93 5.99 0.76
N TYR A 28 -4.13 6.32 2.03
CA TYR A 28 -5.45 6.34 2.69
C TYR A 28 -6.47 7.31 2.07
N GLN A 29 -7.75 7.12 2.38
CA GLN A 29 -8.85 7.94 1.86
C GLN A 29 -8.83 8.01 0.32
N ASN A 30 -8.77 6.84 -0.31
CA ASN A 30 -8.95 6.65 -1.75
C ASN A 30 -10.13 5.69 -1.99
N GLN A 31 -10.20 5.08 -3.17
CA GLN A 31 -11.25 4.13 -3.56
C GLN A 31 -10.62 2.81 -4.05
N MET A 32 -9.45 2.44 -3.52
CA MET A 32 -8.75 1.26 -3.99
C MET A 32 -9.52 0.00 -3.60
N SER A 33 -9.86 -0.81 -4.59
CA SER A 33 -10.57 -2.08 -4.40
C SER A 33 -9.64 -3.30 -4.35
N ALA A 34 -8.44 -3.17 -4.89
CA ALA A 34 -7.40 -4.20 -4.87
C ALA A 34 -6.00 -3.57 -4.97
N LEU A 35 -5.00 -4.32 -4.51
CA LEU A 35 -3.59 -4.00 -4.69
C LEU A 35 -2.97 -4.91 -5.76
N PRO A 36 -2.19 -4.39 -6.71
CA PRO A 36 -1.43 -5.23 -7.62
C PRO A 36 -0.43 -6.11 -6.86
N ASN A 37 -0.23 -7.35 -7.33
CA ASN A 37 0.79 -8.23 -6.77
C ASN A 37 2.18 -7.57 -6.83
N GLY A 38 2.90 -7.60 -5.70
CA GLY A 38 4.26 -7.08 -5.60
C GLY A 38 4.38 -5.56 -5.75
N VAL A 39 3.29 -4.79 -5.64
CA VAL A 39 3.31 -3.31 -5.82
C VAL A 39 4.28 -2.61 -4.86
N PHE A 40 4.62 -3.23 -3.73
CA PHE A 40 5.55 -2.70 -2.73
C PHE A 40 6.92 -3.38 -2.72
N ASP A 41 7.20 -4.35 -3.60
CA ASP A 41 8.37 -5.24 -3.49
C ASP A 41 9.73 -4.54 -3.52
N LYS A 42 9.80 -3.35 -4.13
CA LYS A 42 11.04 -2.57 -4.23
C LYS A 42 11.21 -1.53 -3.12
N LEU A 43 10.23 -1.38 -2.23
CA LEU A 43 10.24 -0.39 -1.16
C LEU A 43 10.92 -0.95 0.09
N THR A 44 12.17 -1.41 -0.04
CA THR A 44 12.89 -2.10 1.04
C THR A 44 13.17 -1.19 2.25
N GLU A 45 13.25 0.12 2.03
CA GLU A 45 13.44 1.15 3.07
C GLU A 45 12.13 1.69 3.66
N LEU A 46 10.97 1.13 3.29
CA LEU A 46 9.67 1.61 3.76
C LEU A 46 9.49 1.30 5.25
N THR A 47 9.21 2.33 6.04
CA THR A 47 8.97 2.25 7.49
C THR A 47 7.50 2.37 7.85
N ILE A 48 6.72 3.07 7.01
CA ILE A 48 5.30 3.37 7.21
C ILE A 48 4.53 3.14 5.91
N LEU A 49 3.46 2.35 6.00
CA LEU A 49 2.47 2.14 4.95
C LEU A 49 1.05 2.38 5.49
N ASP A 50 0.35 3.35 4.91
CA ASP A 50 -1.03 3.68 5.30
C ASP A 50 -1.98 3.38 4.15
N LEU A 51 -2.92 2.45 4.38
CA LEU A 51 -4.01 2.09 3.48
C LEU A 51 -5.44 2.23 4.09
N PRO A 52 -5.71 2.95 5.21
CA PRO A 52 -7.06 2.99 5.76
C PRO A 52 -8.05 3.81 4.93
N ASN A 53 -9.34 3.54 5.11
CA ASN A 53 -10.43 4.20 4.37
C ASN A 53 -10.31 4.03 2.84
N ASP A 54 -10.08 2.79 2.42
CA ASP A 54 -10.16 2.35 1.02
C ASP A 54 -11.32 1.34 0.90
N GLN A 55 -11.38 0.59 -0.22
CA GLN A 55 -12.37 -0.45 -0.48
C GLN A 55 -11.73 -1.85 -0.60
N LEU A 56 -10.59 -2.05 0.06
CA LEU A 56 -9.85 -3.31 0.00
C LEU A 56 -10.61 -4.41 0.74
N LYS A 57 -10.81 -5.54 0.07
CA LYS A 57 -11.42 -6.74 0.66
C LYS A 57 -10.41 -7.77 1.12
N SER A 58 -9.22 -7.74 0.54
CA SER A 58 -8.12 -8.64 0.88
C SER A 58 -6.78 -7.98 0.57
N ILE A 59 -5.72 -8.56 1.13
CA ILE A 59 -4.34 -8.21 0.81
C ILE A 59 -3.73 -9.37 0.02
N PRO A 60 -3.02 -9.12 -1.10
CA PRO A 60 -2.30 -10.17 -1.80
C PRO A 60 -1.32 -10.90 -0.87
N ARG A 61 -1.29 -12.23 -0.98
CA ARG A 61 -0.34 -13.03 -0.20
C ARG A 61 1.09 -12.57 -0.49
N GLY A 62 1.83 -12.28 0.58
CA GLY A 62 3.22 -11.82 0.49
C GLY A 62 3.39 -10.34 0.11
N ALA A 63 2.32 -9.54 0.08
CA ALA A 63 2.39 -8.10 -0.25
C ALA A 63 3.40 -7.30 0.60
N PHE A 64 3.79 -7.82 1.76
CA PHE A 64 4.72 -7.15 2.69
C PHE A 64 6.04 -7.90 2.88
N ASP A 65 6.26 -9.04 2.21
CA ASP A 65 7.41 -9.93 2.46
C ASP A 65 8.76 -9.23 2.24
N ASN A 66 8.80 -8.27 1.32
CA ASN A 66 10.01 -7.52 0.96
C ASN A 66 10.19 -6.20 1.74
N LEU A 67 9.23 -5.80 2.58
CA LEU A 67 9.26 -4.55 3.34
C LEU A 67 10.05 -4.71 4.64
N LYS A 68 11.36 -4.93 4.52
CA LYS A 68 12.24 -5.33 5.65
C LYS A 68 12.36 -4.27 6.74
N SER A 69 12.16 -2.99 6.42
CA SER A 69 12.22 -1.88 7.36
C SER A 69 10.85 -1.46 7.93
N LEU A 70 9.77 -2.17 7.56
CA LEU A 70 8.41 -1.75 7.91
C LEU A 70 8.18 -1.88 9.42
N THR A 71 7.78 -0.77 10.04
CA THR A 71 7.49 -0.71 11.48
C THR A 71 6.01 -0.54 11.74
N TYR A 72 5.33 0.24 10.89
CA TYR A 72 3.90 0.52 11.04
C TYR A 72 3.16 0.25 9.75
N ILE A 73 2.03 -0.43 9.90
CA ILE A 73 1.05 -0.61 8.84
C ILE A 73 -0.34 -0.31 9.38
N TRP A 74 -1.08 0.53 8.67
CA TRP A 74 -2.48 0.81 8.97
C TRP A 74 -3.36 0.26 7.86
N LEU A 75 -4.22 -0.69 8.22
CA LEU A 75 -5.16 -1.39 7.35
C LEU A 75 -6.61 -1.23 7.83
N ASP A 76 -6.87 -0.41 8.85
CA ASP A 76 -8.21 -0.24 9.40
C ASP A 76 -9.19 0.38 8.38
N ARG A 77 -10.50 0.29 8.65
CA ARG A 77 -11.54 0.95 7.86
C ARG A 77 -11.49 0.59 6.37
N ASN A 78 -11.36 -0.71 6.11
CA ASN A 78 -11.56 -1.35 4.82
C ASN A 78 -12.56 -2.51 5.02
N PRO A 79 -13.39 -2.83 4.02
CA PRO A 79 -14.38 -3.91 4.10
C PRO A 79 -13.72 -5.28 3.93
N TRP A 80 -12.86 -5.67 4.88
CA TRP A 80 -12.12 -6.94 4.84
C TRP A 80 -13.06 -8.15 4.82
N ASP A 81 -12.84 -9.05 3.86
CA ASP A 81 -13.47 -10.36 3.84
C ASP A 81 -12.65 -11.27 4.77
N CYS A 82 -13.23 -11.62 5.93
CA CYS A 82 -12.62 -12.49 6.95
C CYS A 82 -12.96 -13.97 6.73
#